data_AF-A0AA40V871-F1
#
_entry.id   AF-A0AA40V871-F1
#
_cell.length_a   1.000
_cell.length_b   1.000
_cell.length_c   1.000
_cell.angle_alpha   90.00
_cell.angle_beta   90.00
_cell.angle_gamma   90.00
#
_symmetry.space_group_name_H-M   'P 1'
#
loop_
_entity.id
_entity.type
_entity.pdbx_description
1 polymer ?
#
loop_
_entity_poly.entity_id
_entity_poly.type
_entity_poly.pdbx_seq_one_letter_code
_entity_poly.pdbx_strand_id
1 'polypeptide(L)'
;ANHSFLYVRPIRWLVALLDEQVINFNVLDIATGRVTRGHRFLSTEHVTISDAQAYEETLQSAYVLADAENRKAQIKSQLETIANRNHWVLSLDNAPAQDLLEEVNNIVEWPTAFSGSFDQKYLEVPDEVLITSMREHQRFFYVRDTTGKLLPHFLSVRNGDTAHLDNVIAGNEKVLVARLE
;
A
#
# COMPACT_ATOMS: atom_id res chain seq x y z
N ALA A 1 -29.01 -14.25 18.74
CA ALA A 1 -27.54 -14.31 18.84
C ALA A 1 -27.03 -12.89 19.11
N ASN A 2 -26.14 -12.69 20.08
CA ASN A 2 -25.63 -11.35 20.41
C ASN A 2 -24.55 -10.96 19.39
N HIS A 3 -24.90 -10.05 18.47
CA HIS A 3 -24.06 -9.58 17.37
C HIS A 3 -23.00 -8.59 17.91
N SER A 4 -22.06 -9.07 18.74
CA SER A 4 -21.14 -8.22 19.52
C SER A 4 -19.87 -7.81 18.78
N PHE A 5 -19.84 -7.83 17.44
CA PHE A 5 -18.66 -7.42 16.68
C PHE A 5 -18.98 -6.16 15.86
N LEU A 6 -18.20 -5.10 16.11
CA LEU A 6 -18.25 -3.85 15.36
C LEU A 6 -17.25 -3.93 14.21
N TYR A 7 -17.77 -3.91 12.98
CA TYR A 7 -16.96 -3.80 11.78
C TYR A 7 -17.28 -2.47 11.08
N VAL A 8 -16.24 -1.70 10.74
CA VAL A 8 -16.39 -0.31 10.26
C VAL A 8 -17.09 -0.20 8.90
N ARG A 9 -17.16 -1.29 8.14
CA ARG A 9 -17.83 -1.37 6.83
C ARG A 9 -18.64 -2.66 6.72
N PRO A 10 -19.67 -2.75 5.87
CA PRO A 10 -20.40 -4.00 5.67
C PRO A 10 -19.51 -5.09 5.04
N ILE A 11 -19.48 -6.29 5.66
CA ILE A 11 -18.88 -7.48 5.04
C ILE A 11 -19.76 -7.89 3.86
N ARG A 12 -19.14 -8.17 2.70
CA ARG A 12 -19.87 -8.49 1.45
C ARG A 12 -19.78 -9.95 1.04
N TRP A 13 -18.69 -10.63 1.40
CA TRP A 13 -18.45 -12.05 1.19
C TRP A 13 -17.46 -12.54 2.25
N LEU A 14 -17.41 -13.85 2.46
CA LEU A 14 -16.45 -14.51 3.34
C LEU A 14 -15.99 -15.81 2.68
N VAL A 15 -14.69 -16.01 2.57
CA VAL A 15 -14.13 -17.29 2.12
C VAL A 15 -13.64 -18.07 3.34
N ALA A 16 -14.09 -19.30 3.49
CA ALA A 16 -13.65 -20.21 4.54
C ALA A 16 -13.55 -21.64 3.99
N LEU A 17 -12.32 -22.12 3.85
CA LEU A 17 -12.01 -23.41 3.26
C LEU A 17 -11.16 -24.26 4.22
N LEU A 18 -11.43 -25.57 4.25
CA LEU A 18 -10.55 -26.60 4.78
C LEU A 18 -10.28 -27.56 3.62
N ASP A 19 -9.03 -27.57 3.14
CA ASP A 19 -8.68 -28.20 1.87
C ASP A 19 -9.64 -27.71 0.76
N GLU A 20 -10.35 -28.59 0.08
CA GLU A 20 -11.33 -28.27 -0.97
C GLU A 20 -12.74 -27.93 -0.44
N GLN A 21 -12.99 -28.13 0.86
CA GLN A 21 -14.32 -28.05 1.47
C GLN A 21 -14.63 -26.66 2.01
N VAL A 22 -15.82 -26.15 1.70
CA VAL A 22 -16.32 -24.91 2.31
C VAL A 22 -16.75 -25.22 3.75
N ILE A 23 -16.16 -24.52 4.72
CA ILE A 23 -16.57 -24.61 6.12
C ILE A 23 -17.84 -23.78 6.28
N ASN A 24 -18.98 -24.44 6.40
CA ASN A 24 -20.27 -23.76 6.38
C ASN A 24 -20.60 -23.07 7.71
N PHE A 25 -20.51 -21.75 7.74
CA PHE A 25 -21.03 -20.92 8.82
C PHE A 25 -21.42 -19.52 8.32
N ASN A 26 -22.07 -18.75 9.18
CA ASN A 26 -22.44 -17.38 8.90
C ASN A 26 -21.72 -16.43 9.85
N VAL A 27 -21.28 -15.29 9.32
CA VAL A 27 -20.88 -14.13 10.12
C VAL A 27 -21.87 -13.02 9.81
N LEU A 28 -22.63 -12.59 10.84
CA LEU A 28 -23.82 -11.76 10.64
C LEU A 28 -24.78 -12.48 9.67
N ASP A 29 -25.20 -11.82 8.59
CA ASP A 29 -26.07 -12.36 7.54
C ASP A 29 -25.30 -12.86 6.31
N ILE A 30 -23.97 -13.00 6.41
CA ILE A 30 -23.10 -13.42 5.30
C ILE A 30 -22.67 -14.87 5.48
N ALA A 31 -23.07 -15.72 4.52
CA ALA A 31 -22.62 -17.11 4.45
C ALA A 31 -21.20 -17.22 3.87
N THR A 32 -20.43 -18.15 4.42
CA THR A 32 -19.14 -18.55 3.86
C THR A 32 -19.28 -19.18 2.49
N GLY A 33 -18.32 -18.94 1.62
CA GLY A 33 -18.20 -19.58 0.32
C GLY A 33 -16.75 -19.76 -0.11
N ARG A 34 -16.56 -19.90 -1.42
CA ARG A 34 -15.24 -19.98 -2.07
C ARG A 34 -14.97 -18.85 -3.06
N VAL A 35 -15.92 -17.91 -3.16
CA VAL A 35 -15.89 -16.83 -4.15
C VAL A 35 -15.47 -15.54 -3.45
N THR A 36 -14.50 -14.88 -4.05
CA THR A 36 -13.96 -13.58 -3.63
C THR A 36 -13.83 -12.65 -4.83
N ARG A 37 -13.08 -11.56 -4.68
CA ARG A 37 -12.79 -10.59 -5.74
C ARG A 37 -11.32 -10.23 -5.73
N GLY A 38 -10.75 -10.01 -6.92
CA GLY A 38 -9.43 -9.44 -7.07
C GLY A 38 -9.41 -7.93 -6.87
N HIS A 39 -8.30 -7.31 -7.26
CA HIS A 39 -8.09 -5.87 -7.13
C HIS A 39 -9.15 -5.08 -7.89
N ARG A 40 -9.73 -4.07 -7.23
CA ARG A 40 -10.92 -3.34 -7.69
C ARG A 40 -10.87 -2.80 -9.13
N PHE A 41 -9.68 -2.39 -9.58
CA PHE A 41 -9.50 -1.78 -10.90
C PHE A 41 -8.72 -2.65 -11.89
N LEU A 42 -7.94 -3.61 -11.39
CA LEU A 42 -7.08 -4.46 -12.22
C LEU A 42 -7.71 -5.83 -12.49
N SER A 43 -8.70 -6.20 -11.69
CA SER A 43 -9.53 -7.39 -11.85
C SER A 43 -10.99 -6.97 -12.00
N THR A 44 -11.69 -7.53 -12.98
CA THR A 44 -13.11 -7.22 -13.23
C THR A 44 -14.06 -8.28 -12.68
N GLU A 45 -13.55 -9.49 -12.45
CA GLU A 45 -14.39 -10.66 -12.18
C GLU A 45 -14.30 -11.16 -10.73
N HIS A 46 -15.32 -11.94 -10.37
CA HIS A 46 -15.26 -12.78 -9.18
C HIS A 46 -14.17 -13.84 -9.35
N VAL A 47 -13.50 -14.11 -8.25
CA VAL A 47 -12.38 -15.06 -8.17
C VAL A 47 -12.86 -16.26 -7.37
N THR A 48 -12.77 -17.46 -7.94
CA THR A 48 -13.13 -18.70 -7.25
C THR A 48 -11.87 -19.38 -6.76
N ILE A 49 -11.81 -19.67 -5.47
CA ILE A 49 -10.70 -20.38 -4.84
C ILE A 49 -11.04 -21.87 -4.83
N SER A 50 -10.23 -22.70 -5.50
CA SER A 50 -10.47 -24.14 -5.62
C SER A 50 -10.39 -24.85 -4.26
N ASP A 51 -9.35 -24.52 -3.51
CA ASP A 51 -8.95 -25.12 -2.24
C ASP A 51 -8.12 -24.11 -1.42
N ALA A 52 -7.92 -24.41 -0.13
CA ALA A 52 -7.23 -23.53 0.80
C ALA A 52 -5.78 -23.20 0.38
N GLN A 53 -5.07 -24.11 -0.29
CA GLN A 53 -3.67 -23.89 -0.70
C GLN A 53 -3.57 -22.97 -1.91
N ALA A 54 -4.56 -23.00 -2.80
CA ALA A 54 -4.63 -22.13 -3.97
C ALA A 54 -4.93 -20.65 -3.63
N TYR A 55 -5.23 -20.30 -2.37
CA TYR A 55 -5.68 -18.97 -1.95
C TYR A 55 -4.76 -17.85 -2.43
N GLU A 56 -3.46 -17.93 -2.13
CA GLU A 56 -2.51 -16.87 -2.43
C GLU A 56 -2.23 -16.74 -3.93
N GLU A 57 -1.97 -17.86 -4.62
CA GLU A 57 -1.70 -17.87 -6.07
C GLU A 57 -2.92 -17.35 -6.86
N THR A 58 -4.11 -17.81 -6.47
CA THR A 58 -5.36 -17.38 -7.12
C THR A 58 -5.59 -15.89 -6.94
N LEU A 59 -5.38 -15.34 -5.74
CA LEU A 59 -5.50 -13.90 -5.50
C LEU A 59 -4.41 -13.09 -6.20
N GLN A 60 -3.18 -13.61 -6.25
CA GLN A 60 -2.09 -12.96 -6.96
C GLN A 60 -2.38 -12.84 -8.46
N SER A 61 -2.97 -13.87 -9.08
CA SER A 61 -3.42 -13.83 -10.48
C SER A 61 -4.49 -12.76 -10.75
N ALA A 62 -5.19 -12.35 -9.70
CA ALA A 62 -6.20 -11.30 -9.70
C ALA A 62 -5.69 -9.99 -9.08
N TYR A 63 -4.37 -9.78 -9.09
CA TYR A 63 -3.67 -8.59 -8.60
C TYR A 63 -3.83 -8.31 -7.11
N VAL A 64 -3.84 -9.34 -6.27
CA VAL A 64 -3.88 -9.19 -4.79
C VAL A 64 -2.77 -10.01 -4.17
N LEU A 65 -1.79 -9.35 -3.55
CA LEU A 65 -0.75 -10.01 -2.75
C LEU A 65 -1.29 -10.30 -1.34
N ALA A 66 -1.87 -11.47 -1.13
CA ALA A 66 -2.49 -11.82 0.15
C ALA A 66 -1.51 -11.84 1.34
N ASP A 67 -0.32 -12.43 1.16
CA ASP A 67 0.73 -12.48 2.19
C ASP A 67 1.27 -11.07 2.47
N ALA A 68 1.06 -10.60 3.71
CA ALA A 68 1.46 -9.28 4.16
C ALA A 68 2.99 -9.11 4.29
N GLU A 69 3.72 -10.15 4.63
CA GLU A 69 5.19 -10.10 4.75
C GLU A 69 5.83 -10.06 3.37
N ASN A 70 5.33 -10.89 2.43
CA ASN A 70 5.75 -10.84 1.03
C ASN A 70 5.45 -9.45 0.42
N ARG A 71 4.24 -8.93 0.64
CA ARG A 71 3.86 -7.59 0.16
C ARG A 71 4.77 -6.49 0.72
N LYS A 72 5.05 -6.52 2.03
CA LYS A 72 5.97 -5.59 2.70
C LYS A 72 7.39 -5.67 2.13
N ALA A 73 7.90 -6.89 1.91
CA ALA A 73 9.22 -7.10 1.31
C ALA A 73 9.29 -6.55 -0.12
N GLN A 74 8.23 -6.73 -0.93
CA GLN A 74 8.15 -6.16 -2.26
C GLN A 74 8.12 -4.63 -2.23
N ILE A 75 7.32 -4.02 -1.34
CA ILE A 75 7.28 -2.57 -1.16
C ILE A 75 8.67 -2.04 -0.82
N LYS A 76 9.33 -2.61 0.20
CA LYS A 76 10.69 -2.23 0.61
C LYS A 76 11.67 -2.31 -0.56
N SER A 77 11.68 -3.44 -1.27
CA SER A 77 12.57 -3.66 -2.41
C SER A 77 12.35 -2.64 -3.54
N GLN A 78 11.09 -2.32 -3.87
CA GLN A 78 10.79 -1.32 -4.90
C GLN A 78 11.26 0.09 -4.49
N LEU A 79 11.02 0.49 -3.23
CA LEU A 79 11.46 1.79 -2.71
C LEU A 79 12.98 1.92 -2.71
N GLU A 80 13.69 0.92 -2.19
CA GLU A 80 15.16 0.86 -2.18
C GLU A 80 15.73 0.90 -3.60
N THR A 81 15.09 0.20 -4.53
CA THR A 81 15.50 0.20 -5.94
C THR A 81 15.41 1.60 -6.54
N ILE A 82 14.33 2.34 -6.28
CA ILE A 82 14.18 3.72 -6.77
C ILE A 82 15.23 4.63 -6.12
N ALA A 83 15.44 4.52 -4.81
CA ALA A 83 16.43 5.31 -4.09
C ALA A 83 17.86 5.07 -4.63
N ASN A 84 18.24 3.80 -4.80
CA ASN A 84 19.55 3.41 -5.29
C ASN A 84 19.82 3.91 -6.71
N ARG A 85 18.83 3.83 -7.62
CA ARG A 85 18.97 4.34 -8.99
C ARG A 85 19.23 5.85 -9.05
N ASN A 86 18.72 6.60 -8.08
CA ASN A 86 18.87 8.05 -8.00
C ASN A 86 19.98 8.52 -7.05
N HIS A 87 20.75 7.59 -6.47
CA HIS A 87 21.77 7.88 -5.46
C HIS A 87 21.22 8.61 -4.22
N TRP A 88 20.00 8.26 -3.82
CA TRP A 88 19.35 8.79 -2.64
C TRP A 88 19.53 7.87 -1.43
N VAL A 89 19.63 8.47 -0.25
CA VAL A 89 19.63 7.78 1.03
C VAL A 89 18.18 7.68 1.52
N LEU A 90 17.66 6.46 1.55
CA LEU A 90 16.35 6.11 2.10
C LEU A 90 16.54 5.35 3.42
N SER A 91 15.97 5.85 4.51
CA SER A 91 16.06 5.22 5.83
C SER A 91 14.75 4.51 6.18
N LEU A 92 14.71 3.18 6.04
CA LEU A 92 13.54 2.36 6.39
C LEU A 92 13.65 1.66 7.76
N ASP A 93 14.81 1.73 8.41
CA ASP A 93 15.08 0.97 9.63
C ASP A 93 14.79 1.74 10.93
N ASN A 94 14.42 3.03 10.84
CA ASN A 94 13.97 3.79 12.02
C ASN A 94 12.49 3.52 12.31
N ALA A 95 12.08 3.67 13.58
CA ALA A 95 10.71 3.36 14.01
C ALA A 95 9.63 4.10 13.20
N PRO A 96 9.70 5.43 12.97
CA PRO A 96 8.69 6.12 12.16
C PRO A 96 8.56 5.60 10.72
N ALA A 97 9.67 5.18 10.11
CA ALA A 97 9.65 4.61 8.76
C ALA A 97 9.11 3.18 8.73
N GLN A 98 9.37 2.38 9.77
CA GLN A 98 8.78 1.05 9.92
C GLN A 98 7.26 1.13 10.14
N ASP A 99 6.81 2.08 10.95
CA ASP A 99 5.38 2.33 11.17
C ASP A 99 4.69 2.76 9.86
N LEU A 100 5.33 3.66 9.10
CA LEU A 100 4.82 4.06 7.78
C LEU A 100 4.80 2.89 6.79
N LEU A 101 5.85 2.06 6.77
CA LEU A 101 5.91 0.88 5.91
C LEU A 101 4.79 -0.12 6.25
N GLU A 102 4.49 -0.30 7.53
CA GLU A 102 3.37 -1.13 7.98
C GLU A 102 2.01 -0.53 7.59
N GLU A 103 1.83 0.78 7.74
CA GLU A 103 0.61 1.45 7.29
C GLU A 103 0.41 1.25 5.77
N VAL A 104 1.45 1.52 4.98
CA VAL A 104 1.41 1.36 3.52
C VAL A 104 1.10 -0.09 3.14
N ASN A 105 1.71 -1.07 3.80
CA ASN A 105 1.44 -2.50 3.59
C ASN A 105 -0.04 -2.85 3.77
N ASN A 106 -0.70 -2.25 4.76
CA ASN A 106 -2.09 -2.53 5.11
C ASN A 106 -3.13 -1.76 4.28
N ILE A 107 -2.72 -0.74 3.49
CA ILE A 107 -3.64 0.03 2.63
C ILE A 107 -3.52 -0.29 1.13
N VAL A 108 -2.52 -1.10 0.74
CA VAL A 108 -2.34 -1.55 -0.64
C VAL A 108 -2.46 -3.07 -0.74
N GLU A 109 -3.03 -3.55 -1.84
CA GLU A 109 -3.18 -4.96 -2.18
C GLU A 109 -2.24 -5.35 -3.33
N TRP A 110 -1.94 -4.39 -4.22
CA TRP A 110 -0.99 -4.51 -5.33
C TRP A 110 -0.05 -3.29 -5.36
N PRO A 111 1.15 -3.38 -4.75
CA PRO A 111 2.02 -2.24 -4.59
C PRO A 111 2.82 -1.92 -5.86
N THR A 112 2.74 -0.66 -6.30
CA THR A 112 3.71 -0.07 -7.25
C THR A 112 4.31 1.19 -6.64
N ALA A 113 5.61 1.16 -6.34
CA ALA A 113 6.34 2.30 -5.83
C ALA A 113 6.71 3.29 -6.96
N PHE A 114 6.76 4.57 -6.62
CA PHE A 114 7.15 5.65 -7.51
C PHE A 114 7.85 6.77 -6.75
N SER A 115 8.53 7.66 -7.48
CA SER A 115 9.09 8.90 -6.95
C SER A 115 8.35 10.11 -7.49
N GLY A 116 8.19 11.14 -6.66
CA GLY A 116 7.76 12.48 -7.06
C GLY A 116 8.71 13.55 -6.51
N SER A 117 8.50 14.79 -6.94
CA SER A 117 9.33 15.94 -6.57
C SER A 117 8.48 17.12 -6.13
N PHE A 118 9.10 18.05 -5.40
CA PHE A 118 8.49 19.33 -5.06
C PHE A 118 9.52 20.46 -5.25
N ASP A 119 9.06 21.71 -5.22
CA ASP A 119 9.93 22.86 -5.42
C ASP A 119 10.97 22.98 -4.30
N GLN A 120 12.24 23.21 -4.65
CA GLN A 120 13.34 23.33 -3.70
C GLN A 120 13.12 24.45 -2.66
N LYS A 121 12.30 25.47 -2.98
CA LYS A 121 11.92 26.53 -2.04
C LYS A 121 11.35 25.99 -0.72
N TYR A 122 10.69 24.83 -0.75
CA TYR A 122 10.10 24.23 0.45
C TYR A 122 11.15 23.63 1.40
N LEU A 123 12.42 23.50 0.98
CA LEU A 123 13.52 23.13 1.88
C LEU A 123 13.93 24.27 2.82
N GLU A 124 13.38 25.48 2.66
CA GLU A 124 13.50 26.57 3.64
C GLU A 124 12.63 26.31 4.88
N VAL A 125 11.61 25.48 4.75
CA VAL A 125 10.78 25.02 5.88
C VAL A 125 11.58 24.02 6.72
N PRO A 126 11.49 24.02 8.06
CA PRO A 126 12.18 23.04 8.89
C PRO A 126 11.88 21.59 8.47
N ASP A 127 12.92 20.76 8.36
CA ASP A 127 12.84 19.34 7.97
C ASP A 127 11.67 18.60 8.64
N GLU A 128 11.51 18.78 9.96
CA GLU A 128 10.47 18.11 10.75
C GLU A 128 9.05 18.42 10.28
N VAL A 129 8.77 19.65 9.85
CA VAL A 129 7.45 20.06 9.36
C VAL A 129 7.19 19.39 8.00
N LEU A 130 8.19 19.37 7.12
CA LEU A 130 8.09 18.76 5.81
C LEU A 130 7.94 17.24 5.91
N ILE A 131 8.75 16.59 6.74
CA ILE A 131 8.71 15.15 7.01
C ILE A 131 7.37 14.74 7.61
N THR A 132 6.86 15.51 8.59
CA THR A 132 5.56 15.23 9.20
C THR A 132 4.43 15.35 8.19
N SER A 133 4.43 16.41 7.36
CA SER A 133 3.42 16.59 6.31
C SER A 133 3.44 15.45 5.29
N MET A 134 4.63 15.03 4.84
CA MET A 134 4.83 13.91 3.92
C MET A 134 4.35 12.58 4.52
N ARG A 135 4.76 12.25 5.75
CA ARG A 135 4.45 10.97 6.39
C ARG A 135 2.97 10.87 6.77
N GLU A 136 2.48 11.77 7.60
CA GLU A 136 1.15 11.67 8.23
C GLU A 136 0.01 11.90 7.25
N HIS A 137 0.18 12.84 6.31
CA HIS A 137 -0.91 13.22 5.43
C HIS A 137 -0.87 12.49 4.09
N GLN A 138 0.29 12.10 3.61
CA GLN A 138 0.47 11.58 2.25
C GLN A 138 1.08 10.18 2.19
N ARG A 139 1.55 9.62 3.31
CA ARG A 139 2.26 8.33 3.35
C ARG A 139 3.47 8.31 2.42
N PHE A 140 4.22 9.41 2.44
CA PHE A 140 5.43 9.55 1.64
C PHE A 140 6.67 9.24 2.47
N PHE A 141 7.62 8.55 1.85
CA PHE A 141 8.95 8.34 2.38
C PHE A 141 9.86 9.44 1.86
N TYR A 142 10.50 10.17 2.78
CA TYR A 142 11.47 11.19 2.42
C TYR A 142 12.82 10.55 2.09
N VAL A 143 13.63 11.27 1.32
CA VAL A 143 14.98 10.87 0.96
C VAL A 143 15.98 11.97 1.26
N ARG A 144 17.21 11.56 1.56
CA ARG A 144 18.34 12.46 1.84
C ARG A 144 19.48 12.23 0.86
N ASP A 145 20.40 13.18 0.78
CA ASP A 145 21.67 12.96 0.10
C ASP A 145 22.67 12.24 1.01
N THR A 146 23.87 11.97 0.49
CA THR A 146 24.96 11.32 1.24
C THR A 146 25.51 12.17 2.38
N THR A 147 25.20 13.47 2.43
CA THR A 147 25.57 14.39 3.52
C THR A 147 24.52 14.44 4.63
N GLY A 148 23.37 13.78 4.42
CA GLY A 148 22.23 13.78 5.33
C GLY A 148 21.26 14.94 5.11
N LYS A 149 21.43 15.75 4.05
CA LYS A 149 20.51 16.83 3.73
C LYS A 149 19.23 16.30 3.09
N LEU A 150 18.09 16.82 3.50
CA LEU A 150 16.79 16.50 2.90
C LEU A 150 16.77 16.93 1.42
N LEU A 151 16.30 16.02 0.56
CA LEU A 151 16.16 16.27 -0.87
C LEU A 151 14.71 16.68 -1.21
N PRO A 152 14.49 17.44 -2.30
CA PRO A 152 13.17 17.87 -2.74
C PRO A 152 12.41 16.74 -3.48
N HIS A 153 12.53 15.51 -2.98
CA HIS A 153 11.98 14.30 -3.56
C HIS A 153 11.33 13.44 -2.48
N PHE A 154 10.34 12.67 -2.89
CA PHE A 154 9.69 11.68 -2.05
C PHE A 154 9.44 10.39 -2.81
N LEU A 155 9.31 9.29 -2.07
CA LEU A 155 8.82 8.02 -2.59
C LEU A 155 7.43 7.74 -2.02
N SER A 156 6.60 7.08 -2.81
CA SER A 156 5.28 6.62 -2.36
C SER A 156 4.92 5.32 -3.07
N VAL A 157 3.83 4.70 -2.64
CA VAL A 157 3.34 3.44 -3.17
C VAL A 157 1.87 3.60 -3.49
N ARG A 158 1.49 3.29 -4.73
CA ARG A 158 0.08 3.20 -5.11
C ARG A 158 -0.43 1.77 -5.01
N ASN A 159 -1.74 1.64 -4.80
CA ASN A 159 -2.46 0.39 -4.97
C ASN A 159 -2.90 0.25 -6.44
N GLY A 160 -2.08 -0.42 -7.26
CA GLY A 160 -2.30 -0.54 -8.70
C GLY A 160 -1.02 -0.85 -9.47
N ASP A 161 -1.10 -1.00 -10.80
CA ASP A 161 0.01 -1.39 -11.69
C ASP A 161 0.90 -0.18 -12.07
N THR A 162 1.42 -0.06 -13.29
CA THR A 162 2.14 1.15 -13.75
C THR A 162 1.32 2.03 -14.71
N ALA A 163 0.08 1.68 -15.02
CA ALA A 163 -0.75 2.43 -15.95
C ALA A 163 -1.03 3.86 -15.43
N HIS A 164 -0.78 4.87 -16.26
CA HIS A 164 -0.98 6.30 -15.93
C HIS A 164 -0.23 6.77 -14.68
N LEU A 165 0.94 6.20 -14.37
CA LEU A 165 1.72 6.55 -13.19
C LEU A 165 2.10 8.05 -13.16
N ASP A 166 2.39 8.66 -14.31
CA ASP A 166 2.69 10.09 -14.41
C ASP A 166 1.56 10.99 -13.88
N ASN A 167 0.30 10.61 -14.13
CA ASN A 167 -0.86 11.34 -13.59
C ASN A 167 -0.96 11.19 -12.07
N VAL A 168 -0.62 10.01 -11.55
CA VAL A 168 -0.57 9.75 -10.10
C VAL A 168 0.53 10.59 -9.45
N ILE A 169 1.72 10.63 -10.06
CA ILE A 169 2.85 11.45 -9.60
C ILE A 169 2.43 12.92 -9.55
N ALA A 170 1.97 13.49 -10.67
CA ALA A 170 1.56 14.89 -10.74
C ALA A 170 0.44 15.25 -9.75
N GLY A 171 -0.51 14.33 -9.52
CA GLY A 171 -1.56 14.51 -8.51
C GLY A 171 -1.01 14.58 -7.09
N ASN A 172 -0.08 13.68 -6.74
CA ASN A 172 0.56 13.63 -5.43
C ASN A 172 1.46 14.86 -5.17
N GLU A 173 2.22 15.28 -6.17
CA GLU A 173 3.04 16.51 -6.11
C GLU A 173 2.17 17.74 -5.83
N LYS A 174 1.04 17.88 -6.55
CA LYS A 174 0.09 18.98 -6.35
C LYS A 174 -0.51 18.99 -4.94
N VAL A 175 -0.85 17.81 -4.40
CA VAL A 175 -1.42 17.71 -3.05
C VAL A 175 -0.39 18.05 -1.98
N LEU A 176 0.88 17.64 -2.16
CA LEU A 176 1.95 17.99 -1.24
C LEU A 176 2.18 19.51 -1.23
N VAL A 177 2.29 20.14 -2.41
CA VAL A 177 2.45 21.59 -2.55
C VAL A 177 1.35 22.35 -1.79
N ALA A 178 0.09 21.96 -1.96
CA ALA A 178 -1.05 22.60 -1.30
C ALA A 178 -1.06 22.46 0.24
N ARG A 179 -0.22 21.59 0.81
CA ARG A 179 -0.04 21.44 2.27
C ARG A 179 1.15 22.22 2.81
N LEU A 180 2.00 22.73 1.92
CA LEU A 180 3.22 23.47 2.25
C LEU A 180 3.07 24.98 1.99
N GLU A 181 2.00 25.39 1.30
CA GLU A 181 1.51 26.77 1.22
C GLU A 181 0.57 27.10 2.39
#